data_AF-A0A7X7GNY4-F1
#
_entry.id   AF-A0A7X7GNY4-F1
#
_cell.length_a   1.000
_cell.length_b   1.000
_cell.length_c   1.000
_cell.angle_alpha   90.00
_cell.angle_beta   90.00
_cell.angle_gamma   90.00
#
_symmetry.space_group_name_H-M   'P 1'
#
loop_
_entity.id
_entity.type
_entity.pdbx_description
1 polymer ?
#
loop_
_entity_poly.entity_id
_entity_poly.type
_entity_poly.pdbx_seq_one_letter_code
_entity_poly.pdbx_strand_id
1 'polypeptide(L)'
;WLDRDLVTDLGAVVLRRLLTVESDGLFPLASYRPVGLDEIAEFLAGNVDAAKVGRLTRALLALQHPRRVFGGGPATFKRRLRTEDLKLRVPAAYALFRVLFSPFPLDDPPWDQDGRTFFPALSPRPHSAPVRQLLAGRLDVAAAWAVARLTQSGARPRITTFAGSAEFARRLVASLVIPVAELDLQRLATLVFKPDIVGSVQDAPELPLPEPELSR
;
A
#
# COMPACT_ATOMS: atom_id res chain seq x y z
N TRP A 1 15.69 9.91 -28.00
CA TRP A 1 15.48 9.87 -26.53
C TRP A 1 14.96 8.48 -26.18
N LEU A 2 15.67 7.82 -25.28
CA LEU A 2 15.94 6.37 -25.23
C LEU A 2 14.73 5.44 -25.08
N ASP A 3 14.94 4.23 -25.59
CA ASP A 3 14.21 2.96 -25.43
C ASP A 3 14.11 2.52 -23.95
N ARG A 4 13.49 3.36 -23.11
CA ARG A 4 13.35 3.10 -21.68
C ARG A 4 12.07 2.33 -21.40
N ASP A 5 12.24 1.26 -20.63
CA ASP A 5 11.17 0.45 -20.06
C ASP A 5 10.28 1.31 -19.14
N LEU A 6 8.96 1.25 -19.36
CA LEU A 6 7.95 2.02 -18.62
C LEU A 6 8.10 1.82 -17.11
N VAL A 7 8.36 0.59 -16.66
CA VAL A 7 8.46 0.27 -15.24
C VAL A 7 9.63 1.01 -14.59
N THR A 8 10.74 1.12 -15.30
CA THR A 8 11.93 1.86 -14.86
C THR A 8 11.67 3.37 -14.76
N ASP A 9 11.01 3.96 -15.77
CA ASP A 9 10.67 5.39 -15.75
C ASP A 9 9.68 5.73 -14.62
N LEU A 10 8.67 4.88 -14.41
CA LEU A 10 7.72 5.04 -13.31
C LEU A 10 8.38 4.88 -11.94
N GLY A 11 9.35 3.97 -11.80
CA GLY A 11 10.14 3.83 -10.57
C GLY A 11 10.97 5.08 -10.25
N ALA A 12 11.54 5.73 -11.26
CA ALA A 12 12.24 7.00 -11.08
C ALA A 12 11.30 8.12 -10.61
N VAL A 13 10.06 8.16 -11.10
CA VAL A 13 9.03 9.10 -10.62
C VAL A 13 8.72 8.85 -9.14
N VAL A 14 8.54 7.60 -8.71
CA VAL A 14 8.32 7.26 -7.28
C VAL A 14 9.45 7.80 -6.41
N LEU A 15 10.70 7.48 -6.76
CA LEU A 15 11.87 7.91 -5.98
C LEU A 15 11.96 9.45 -5.90
N ARG A 16 11.72 10.14 -7.02
CA ARG A 16 11.71 11.61 -7.04
C ARG A 16 10.60 12.18 -6.16
N ARG A 17 9.42 11.58 -6.16
CA ARG A 17 8.30 12.00 -5.31
C ARG A 17 8.57 11.75 -3.83
N LEU A 18 9.27 10.68 -3.46
CA LEU A 18 9.65 10.44 -2.07
C LEU A 18 10.55 11.51 -1.47
N LEU A 19 11.44 12.11 -2.27
CA LEU A 19 12.25 13.25 -1.81
C LEU A 19 11.40 14.46 -1.40
N THR A 20 10.22 14.63 -2.01
CA THR A 20 9.28 15.69 -1.61
C THR A 20 8.44 15.30 -0.39
N VAL A 21 8.29 14.01 -0.09
CA VAL A 21 7.50 13.53 1.08
C VAL A 21 8.23 13.71 2.40
N GLU A 22 9.56 13.61 2.41
CA GLU A 22 10.33 13.82 3.64
C GLU A 22 10.10 15.21 4.25
N SER A 23 9.52 16.15 3.49
CA SER A 23 9.07 17.47 3.95
C SER A 23 7.60 17.54 4.41
N ASP A 24 6.67 16.81 3.75
CA ASP A 24 5.21 16.96 3.93
C ASP A 24 4.48 15.69 4.49
N GLY A 25 5.20 14.60 4.75
CA GLY A 25 4.73 13.41 5.50
C GLY A 25 3.97 12.34 4.70
N LEU A 26 3.12 12.71 3.72
CA LEU A 26 2.30 11.79 2.91
C LEU A 26 2.81 11.63 1.47
N PHE A 27 2.49 10.50 0.81
CA PHE A 27 2.94 10.25 -0.55
C PHE A 27 2.18 11.11 -1.59
N PRO A 28 2.82 11.89 -2.48
CA PRO A 28 2.16 13.01 -3.14
C PRO A 28 1.58 12.59 -4.50
N LEU A 29 0.80 11.51 -4.55
CA LEU A 29 0.19 10.97 -5.77
C LEU A 29 -1.28 10.59 -5.54
N ALA A 30 -2.14 11.60 -5.63
CA ALA A 30 -3.60 11.48 -5.68
C ALA A 30 -4.14 11.99 -7.03
N SER A 31 -5.29 11.46 -7.48
CA SER A 31 -5.98 11.88 -8.72
C SER A 31 -7.50 11.78 -8.53
N TYR A 32 -8.24 12.64 -9.24
CA TYR A 32 -9.71 12.58 -9.33
C TYR A 32 -10.21 11.47 -10.27
N ARG A 33 -9.31 10.88 -11.06
CA ARG A 33 -9.56 9.68 -11.87
C ARG A 33 -8.71 8.54 -11.33
N PRO A 34 -9.15 7.87 -10.26
CA PRO A 34 -8.49 6.68 -9.77
C PRO A 34 -8.65 5.53 -10.77
N VAL A 35 -7.68 4.62 -10.77
CA VAL A 35 -7.68 3.37 -11.55
C VAL A 35 -8.26 2.26 -10.68
N GLY A 36 -9.03 1.36 -11.30
CA GLY A 36 -9.65 0.24 -10.59
C GLY A 36 -8.63 -0.82 -10.16
N LEU A 37 -8.89 -1.49 -9.03
CA LEU A 37 -7.99 -2.53 -8.51
C LEU A 37 -7.81 -3.73 -9.47
N ASP A 38 -8.81 -4.06 -10.28
CA ASP A 38 -8.72 -5.13 -11.29
C ASP A 38 -7.72 -4.77 -12.41
N GLU A 39 -7.72 -3.51 -12.88
CA GLU A 39 -6.77 -3.04 -13.89
C GLU A 39 -5.33 -3.05 -13.35
N ILE A 40 -5.16 -2.77 -12.06
CA ILE A 40 -3.86 -2.86 -11.39
C ILE A 40 -3.42 -4.31 -11.28
N ALA A 41 -4.32 -5.24 -11.01
CA ALA A 41 -4.01 -6.67 -10.99
C ALA A 41 -3.50 -7.15 -12.35
N GLU A 42 -4.16 -6.74 -13.44
CA GLU A 42 -3.73 -7.04 -14.81
C GLU A 42 -2.35 -6.43 -15.12
N PHE A 43 -2.10 -5.19 -14.68
CA PHE A 43 -0.78 -4.55 -14.83
C PHE A 43 0.31 -5.32 -14.08
N LEU A 44 0.06 -5.73 -12.84
CA LEU A 44 1.00 -6.50 -12.04
C LEU A 44 1.29 -7.87 -12.64
N ALA A 45 0.25 -8.54 -13.17
CA ALA A 45 0.37 -9.80 -13.90
C ALA A 45 1.18 -9.65 -15.20
N GLY A 46 1.21 -8.46 -15.79
CA GLY A 46 1.92 -8.20 -17.05
C GLY A 46 1.07 -8.41 -18.29
N ASN A 47 -0.24 -8.51 -18.10
CA ASN A 47 -1.20 -8.65 -19.19
C ASN A 47 -1.50 -7.30 -19.87
N VAL A 48 -0.91 -6.21 -19.37
CA VAL A 48 -1.01 -4.87 -19.93
C VAL A 48 0.19 -4.59 -20.83
N ASP A 49 -0.08 -4.16 -22.07
CA ASP A 49 0.95 -3.69 -22.99
C ASP A 49 1.56 -2.37 -22.48
N ALA A 50 2.63 -2.50 -21.70
CA ALA A 50 3.37 -1.40 -21.10
C ALA A 50 3.92 -0.42 -22.15
N ALA A 51 4.28 -0.88 -23.34
CA ALA A 51 4.76 -0.02 -24.41
C ALA A 51 3.64 0.87 -24.96
N LYS A 52 2.43 0.30 -25.12
CA LYS A 52 1.24 1.05 -25.54
C LYS A 52 0.78 2.04 -24.47
N VAL A 53 0.76 1.64 -23.20
CA VAL A 53 0.45 2.56 -22.08
C VAL A 53 1.48 3.68 -22.00
N GLY A 54 2.77 3.39 -22.12
CA GLY A 54 3.83 4.41 -22.09
C GLY A 54 3.70 5.45 -23.20
N ARG A 55 3.28 5.05 -24.42
CA ARG A 55 2.99 5.98 -25.52
C ARG A 55 1.77 6.86 -25.23
N LEU A 56 0.69 6.27 -24.72
CA LEU A 56 -0.54 7.00 -24.36
C LEU A 56 -0.32 7.96 -23.20
N THR A 57 0.37 7.55 -22.14
CA THR A 57 0.71 8.40 -21.01
C THR A 57 1.56 9.60 -21.45
N ARG A 58 2.54 9.40 -22.34
CA ARG A 58 3.30 10.51 -22.92
C ARG A 58 2.42 11.48 -23.70
N ALA A 59 1.51 10.97 -24.54
CA ALA A 59 0.59 11.80 -25.30
C ALA A 59 -0.38 12.58 -24.39
N LEU A 60 -0.87 11.96 -23.32
CA LEU A 60 -1.78 12.59 -22.35
C LEU A 60 -1.07 13.64 -21.48
N LEU A 61 0.18 13.38 -21.04
CA LEU A 61 0.99 14.37 -20.32
C LEU A 61 1.36 15.58 -21.17
N ALA A 62 1.34 15.46 -22.50
CA ALA A 62 1.54 16.58 -23.42
C ALA A 62 0.30 17.47 -23.56
N LEU A 63 -0.89 17.00 -23.13
CA LEU A 63 -2.09 17.82 -23.11
C LEU A 63 -2.01 18.80 -21.93
N GLN A 64 -2.10 20.10 -22.21
CA GLN A 64 -2.16 21.11 -21.17
C GLN A 64 -3.49 21.01 -20.44
N HIS A 65 -3.47 20.49 -19.21
CA HIS A 65 -4.65 20.48 -18.36
C HIS A 65 -4.80 21.85 -17.68
N PRO A 66 -5.95 22.54 -17.84
CA PRO A 66 -6.18 23.80 -17.13
C PRO A 66 -6.13 23.56 -15.63
N ARG A 67 -5.33 24.38 -14.95
CA ARG A 67 -4.98 24.34 -13.50
C ARG A 67 -6.16 24.38 -12.51
N ARG A 68 -7.41 24.32 -12.96
CA ARG A 68 -8.62 24.63 -12.17
C ARG A 68 -9.53 23.45 -11.80
N VAL A 69 -9.05 22.20 -11.81
CA VAL A 69 -9.90 21.04 -11.46
C VAL A 69 -9.38 20.22 -10.25
N PHE A 70 -8.39 20.74 -9.52
CA PHE A 70 -7.70 20.00 -8.44
C PHE A 70 -8.27 20.26 -7.03
N GLY A 71 -9.56 20.61 -6.91
CA GLY A 71 -10.18 21.12 -5.68
C GLY A 71 -11.41 20.35 -5.21
N GLY A 72 -11.43 19.03 -5.33
CA GLY A 72 -12.44 18.18 -4.69
C GLY A 72 -11.77 17.35 -3.60
N GLY A 73 -11.73 17.85 -2.37
CA GLY A 73 -11.33 17.05 -1.22
C GLY A 73 -12.26 15.84 -1.09
N PRO A 74 -11.76 14.67 -0.66
CA PRO A 74 -12.61 13.49 -0.52
C PRO A 74 -13.67 13.77 0.55
N ALA A 75 -14.93 13.60 0.19
CA ALA A 75 -16.01 13.51 1.16
C ALA A 75 -15.65 12.39 2.15
N THR A 76 -15.72 12.67 3.45
CA THR A 76 -15.48 11.71 4.52
C THR A 76 -16.48 10.56 4.38
N PHE A 77 -16.07 9.49 3.69
CA PHE A 77 -16.95 8.38 3.36
C PHE A 77 -17.01 7.42 4.55
N LYS A 78 -17.93 7.69 5.49
CA LYS A 78 -18.34 6.72 6.51
C LYS A 78 -19.12 5.57 5.87
N ARG A 79 -18.43 4.55 5.37
CA ARG A 79 -19.06 3.40 4.71
C ARG A 79 -18.87 2.12 5.51
N ARG A 80 -20.00 1.48 5.85
CA ARG A 80 -20.05 0.09 6.30
C ARG A 80 -19.63 -0.82 5.13
N LEU A 81 -18.49 -1.49 5.25
CA LEU A 81 -18.05 -2.49 4.27
C LEU A 81 -18.74 -3.83 4.55
N ARG A 82 -19.22 -4.50 3.49
CA ARG A 82 -19.68 -5.89 3.58
C ARG A 82 -18.51 -6.84 3.34
N THR A 83 -18.59 -8.07 3.83
CA THR A 83 -17.56 -9.10 3.60
C THR A 83 -17.25 -9.32 2.11
N GLU A 84 -18.25 -9.11 1.24
CA GLU A 84 -18.09 -9.20 -0.21
C GLU A 84 -17.21 -8.08 -0.78
N ASP A 85 -17.22 -6.88 -0.18
CA ASP A 85 -16.36 -5.75 -0.57
C ASP A 85 -14.87 -6.02 -0.26
N LEU A 86 -14.56 -7.04 0.56
CA LEU A 86 -13.21 -7.41 0.97
C LEU A 86 -12.57 -8.44 0.04
N LYS A 87 -13.34 -8.99 -0.93
CA LYS A 87 -12.82 -9.93 -1.93
C LYS A 87 -12.10 -9.17 -3.04
N LEU A 88 -10.89 -8.73 -2.75
CA LEU A 88 -10.04 -8.02 -3.71
C LEU A 88 -9.26 -9.02 -4.57
N ARG A 89 -9.25 -8.80 -5.89
CA ARG A 89 -8.46 -9.57 -6.85
C ARG A 89 -7.06 -8.99 -7.04
N VAL A 90 -6.40 -8.61 -5.96
CA VAL A 90 -5.06 -8.00 -5.98
C VAL A 90 -4.09 -8.77 -5.09
N PRO A 91 -2.80 -8.86 -5.46
CA PRO A 91 -1.80 -9.50 -4.61
C PRO A 91 -1.66 -8.79 -3.25
N ALA A 92 -1.50 -9.56 -2.17
CA ALA A 92 -1.27 -9.00 -0.84
C ALA A 92 -0.01 -8.10 -0.77
N ALA A 93 1.02 -8.42 -1.56
CA ALA A 93 2.22 -7.59 -1.68
C ALA A 93 1.88 -6.17 -2.16
N TYR A 94 0.98 -6.06 -3.15
CA TYR A 94 0.52 -4.77 -3.65
C TYR A 94 -0.20 -3.98 -2.55
N ALA A 95 -1.10 -4.63 -1.81
CA ALA A 95 -1.81 -4.00 -0.69
C ALA A 95 -0.83 -3.47 0.38
N LEU A 96 0.17 -4.26 0.77
CA LEU A 96 1.18 -3.86 1.75
C LEU A 96 1.90 -2.57 1.34
N PHE A 97 2.45 -2.53 0.13
CA PHE A 97 3.18 -1.36 -0.33
C PHE A 97 2.24 -0.18 -0.60
N ARG A 98 1.03 -0.42 -1.10
CA ARG A 98 0.09 0.68 -1.35
C ARG A 98 -0.35 1.37 -0.06
N VAL A 99 -0.55 0.61 1.02
CA VAL A 99 -0.83 1.14 2.35
C VAL A 99 0.36 1.93 2.90
N LEU A 100 1.59 1.41 2.78
CA LEU A 100 2.78 2.14 3.22
C LEU A 100 2.99 3.46 2.46
N PHE A 101 2.76 3.44 1.15
CA PHE A 101 2.86 4.60 0.27
C PHE A 101 1.49 5.26 0.03
N SER A 102 0.71 5.39 1.09
CA SER A 102 -0.59 6.04 1.04
C SER A 102 -0.45 7.54 0.76
N PRO A 103 -1.25 8.10 -0.16
CA PRO A 103 -1.37 9.54 -0.35
C PRO A 103 -2.32 10.22 0.64
N PHE A 104 -3.03 9.44 1.46
CA PHE A 104 -4.00 9.92 2.44
C PHE A 104 -3.66 9.40 3.84
N PRO A 105 -4.02 10.12 4.93
CA PRO A 105 -4.07 9.48 6.23
C PRO A 105 -5.11 8.34 6.20
N LEU A 106 -4.87 7.30 6.98
CA LEU A 106 -5.78 6.17 7.16
C LEU A 106 -6.30 6.18 8.61
N ASP A 107 -6.76 7.35 9.04
CA ASP A 107 -7.14 7.69 10.41
C ASP A 107 -8.63 7.44 10.73
N ASP A 108 -9.48 7.33 9.73
CA ASP A 108 -10.90 6.94 9.85
C ASP A 108 -11.14 5.54 9.23
N PRO A 109 -10.71 4.45 9.90
CA PRO A 109 -10.88 3.10 9.38
C PRO A 109 -12.36 2.69 9.32
N PRO A 110 -12.77 1.92 8.29
CA PRO A 110 -14.10 1.35 8.24
C PRO A 110 -14.35 0.42 9.42
N TRP A 111 -15.62 0.23 9.77
CA TRP A 111 -16.08 -0.67 10.83
C TRP A 111 -17.03 -1.75 10.31
N ASP A 112 -17.07 -2.87 11.03
CA ASP A 112 -17.93 -4.01 10.75
C ASP A 112 -19.35 -3.84 11.33
N GLN A 113 -20.14 -4.93 11.36
CA GLN A 113 -21.50 -4.90 11.90
C GLN A 113 -21.54 -4.72 13.42
N ASP A 114 -20.48 -5.10 14.11
CA ASP A 114 -20.33 -5.07 15.57
C ASP A 114 -19.65 -3.78 16.04
N GLY A 115 -19.40 -2.84 15.13
CA GLY A 115 -18.76 -1.55 15.40
C GLY A 115 -17.23 -1.63 15.58
N ARG A 116 -16.60 -2.77 15.23
CA ARG A 116 -15.15 -2.95 15.33
C ARG A 116 -14.47 -2.45 14.07
N THR A 117 -13.36 -1.74 14.23
CA THR A 117 -12.58 -1.25 13.08
C THR A 117 -11.79 -2.37 12.43
N PHE A 118 -11.66 -2.34 11.10
CA PHE A 118 -10.91 -3.36 10.36
C PHE A 118 -9.38 -3.26 10.56
N PHE A 119 -8.89 -2.09 10.97
CA PHE A 119 -7.48 -1.78 11.25
C PHE A 119 -7.39 -0.55 12.18
N PRO A 120 -6.26 -0.33 12.89
CA PRO A 120 -6.08 0.88 13.71
C PRO A 120 -6.02 2.14 12.84
N ALA A 121 -6.23 3.32 13.41
CA ALA A 121 -5.93 4.59 12.74
C ALA A 121 -4.42 4.63 12.40
N LEU A 122 -4.08 4.93 11.15
CA LEU A 122 -2.71 4.88 10.63
C LEU A 122 -2.34 6.17 9.93
N SER A 123 -1.11 6.63 10.18
CA SER A 123 -0.45 7.67 9.40
C SER A 123 0.84 7.10 8.81
N PRO A 124 0.76 6.32 7.70
CA PRO A 124 1.92 5.68 7.11
C PRO A 124 2.98 6.71 6.73
N ARG A 125 4.23 6.46 7.15
CA ARG A 125 5.38 7.30 6.76
C ARG A 125 6.21 6.58 5.70
N PRO A 126 6.02 6.91 4.40
CA PRO A 126 6.72 6.24 3.33
C PRO A 126 8.24 6.45 3.47
N HIS A 127 9.00 5.50 2.95
CA HIS A 127 10.47 5.52 3.05
C HIS A 127 11.08 4.98 1.75
N SER A 128 12.23 5.51 1.35
CA SER A 128 12.87 5.14 0.08
C SER A 128 13.47 3.73 0.08
N ALA A 129 13.88 3.20 1.25
CA ALA A 129 14.49 1.88 1.35
C ALA A 129 13.65 0.75 0.71
N PRO A 130 12.36 0.55 1.06
CA PRO A 130 11.54 -0.47 0.41
C PRO A 130 11.49 -0.33 -1.13
N VAL A 131 11.40 0.91 -1.65
CA VAL A 131 11.39 1.15 -3.10
C VAL A 131 12.71 0.74 -3.75
N ARG A 132 13.85 1.10 -3.15
CA ARG A 132 15.18 0.71 -3.65
C ARG A 132 15.35 -0.81 -3.69
N GLN A 133 14.81 -1.52 -2.70
CA GLN A 133 14.84 -2.98 -2.65
C GLN A 133 13.97 -3.62 -3.74
N LEU A 134 12.76 -3.11 -3.95
CA LEU A 134 11.87 -3.58 -5.02
C LEU A 134 12.46 -3.35 -6.42
N LEU A 135 13.09 -2.20 -6.65
CA LEU A 135 13.78 -1.91 -7.92
C LEU A 135 14.94 -2.89 -8.18
N ALA A 136 15.62 -3.32 -7.12
CA ALA A 136 16.64 -4.37 -7.18
C ALA A 136 16.06 -5.80 -7.31
N GLY A 137 14.74 -5.96 -7.36
CA GLY A 137 14.08 -7.26 -7.45
C GLY A 137 14.00 -8.03 -6.12
N ARG A 138 14.36 -7.41 -4.99
CA ARG A 138 14.39 -8.03 -3.66
C ARG A 138 13.09 -7.80 -2.91
N LEU A 139 12.04 -8.55 -3.28
CA LEU A 139 10.69 -8.39 -2.72
C LEU A 139 10.61 -8.74 -1.23
N ASP A 140 11.26 -9.81 -0.83
CA ASP A 140 11.37 -10.29 0.55
C ASP A 140 11.96 -9.21 1.47
N VAL A 141 13.10 -8.65 1.09
CA VAL A 141 13.78 -7.58 1.84
C VAL A 141 12.92 -6.32 1.86
N ALA A 142 12.32 -5.95 0.73
CA ALA A 142 11.43 -4.80 0.66
C ALA A 142 10.21 -4.95 1.58
N ALA A 143 9.62 -6.14 1.63
CA ALA A 143 8.45 -6.42 2.46
C ALA A 143 8.80 -6.38 3.95
N ALA A 144 9.97 -6.90 4.35
CA ALA A 144 10.46 -6.77 5.72
C ALA A 144 10.58 -5.30 6.15
N TRP A 145 11.12 -4.44 5.28
CA TRP A 145 11.14 -2.99 5.51
C TRP A 145 9.73 -2.40 5.65
N ALA A 146 8.80 -2.79 4.78
CA ALA A 146 7.45 -2.27 4.81
C ALA A 146 6.68 -2.69 6.07
N VAL A 147 6.80 -3.96 6.46
CA VAL A 147 6.23 -4.48 7.72
C VAL A 147 6.80 -3.73 8.91
N ALA A 148 8.13 -3.60 9.02
CA ALA A 148 8.77 -2.90 10.13
C ALA A 148 8.29 -1.44 10.25
N ARG A 149 8.10 -0.74 9.12
CA ARG A 149 7.63 0.66 9.09
C ARG A 149 6.17 0.79 9.47
N LEU A 150 5.32 -0.13 9.02
CA LEU A 150 3.91 -0.15 9.44
C LEU A 150 3.79 -0.49 10.92
N THR A 151 4.63 -1.39 11.43
CA THR A 151 4.71 -1.70 12.87
C THR A 151 5.13 -0.47 13.70
N GLN A 152 6.13 0.28 13.24
CA GLN A 152 6.51 1.56 13.86
C GLN A 152 5.38 2.60 13.82
N SER A 153 4.44 2.47 12.88
CA SER A 153 3.27 3.33 12.75
C SER A 153 2.07 2.83 13.57
N GLY A 154 2.25 1.81 14.42
CA GLY A 154 1.22 1.25 15.30
C GLY A 154 0.39 0.12 14.68
N ALA A 155 0.71 -0.30 13.45
CA ALA A 155 0.01 -1.38 12.77
C ALA A 155 0.59 -2.76 13.13
N ARG A 156 -0.17 -3.83 12.89
CA ARG A 156 0.35 -5.22 12.94
C ARG A 156 -0.03 -5.95 11.65
N PRO A 157 0.77 -5.85 10.58
CA PRO A 157 0.51 -6.59 9.36
C PRO A 157 0.49 -8.10 9.65
N ARG A 158 -0.53 -8.82 9.19
CA ARG A 158 -0.63 -10.28 9.40
C ARG A 158 0.20 -11.08 8.42
N ILE A 159 0.33 -10.57 7.20
CA ILE A 159 1.13 -11.19 6.14
C ILE A 159 2.52 -10.55 6.22
N THR A 160 3.51 -11.36 6.61
CA THR A 160 4.89 -10.90 6.83
C THR A 160 5.88 -11.50 5.83
N THR A 161 5.52 -12.63 5.21
CA THR A 161 6.37 -13.34 4.24
C THR A 161 5.84 -13.12 2.82
N PHE A 162 6.72 -12.66 1.93
CA PHE A 162 6.39 -12.40 0.53
C PHE A 162 7.49 -12.96 -0.37
N ALA A 163 7.08 -13.63 -1.45
CA ALA A 163 7.96 -14.14 -2.48
C ALA A 163 7.38 -13.80 -3.85
N GLY A 164 8.26 -13.57 -4.83
CA GLY A 164 7.86 -13.14 -6.17
C GLY A 164 9.07 -12.89 -7.06
N SER A 165 8.83 -12.77 -8.36
CA SER A 165 9.89 -12.52 -9.33
C SER A 165 10.44 -11.10 -9.21
N ALA A 166 11.68 -10.90 -9.67
CA ALA A 166 12.28 -9.57 -9.75
C ALA A 166 11.47 -8.61 -10.65
N GLU A 167 10.82 -9.14 -11.69
CA GLU A 167 9.94 -8.36 -12.55
C GLU A 167 8.67 -7.90 -11.82
N PHE A 168 8.03 -8.80 -11.08
CA PHE A 168 6.88 -8.47 -10.26
C PHE A 168 7.22 -7.40 -9.21
N ALA A 169 8.38 -7.51 -8.56
CA ALA A 169 8.88 -6.50 -7.61
C ALA A 169 9.05 -5.12 -8.27
N ARG A 170 9.59 -5.05 -9.48
CA ARG A 170 9.70 -3.79 -10.22
C ARG A 170 8.34 -3.23 -10.61
N ARG A 171 7.40 -4.06 -11.07
CA ARG A 171 6.02 -3.64 -11.39
C ARG A 171 5.27 -3.14 -10.16
N LEU A 172 5.52 -3.70 -8.98
CA LEU A 172 4.98 -3.18 -7.72
C LEU A 172 5.38 -1.71 -7.52
N VAL A 173 6.64 -1.36 -7.77
CA VAL A 173 7.09 0.05 -7.68
C VAL A 173 6.36 0.91 -8.68
N ALA A 174 6.31 0.48 -9.95
CA ALA A 174 5.64 1.24 -10.99
C ALA A 174 4.15 1.47 -10.68
N SER A 175 3.49 0.50 -10.06
CA SER A 175 2.08 0.61 -9.66
C SER A 175 1.82 1.70 -8.60
N LEU A 176 2.84 2.11 -7.83
CA LEU A 176 2.68 3.15 -6.80
C LEU A 176 2.37 4.53 -7.40
N VAL A 177 2.75 4.78 -8.65
CA VAL A 177 2.40 6.04 -9.33
C VAL A 177 0.97 6.07 -9.84
N ILE A 178 0.32 4.91 -9.89
CA ILE A 178 -1.05 4.78 -10.38
C ILE A 178 -1.99 5.21 -9.25
N PRO A 179 -2.77 6.29 -9.44
CA PRO A 179 -3.67 6.78 -8.41
C PRO A 179 -4.80 5.78 -8.17
N VAL A 180 -5.10 5.54 -6.89
CA VAL A 180 -6.23 4.71 -6.47
C VAL A 180 -7.18 5.52 -5.63
N ALA A 181 -8.45 5.11 -5.58
CA ALA A 181 -9.44 5.77 -4.74
C ALA A 181 -9.11 5.53 -3.27
N GLU A 182 -9.45 6.50 -2.41
CA GLU A 182 -9.28 6.35 -0.96
C GLU A 182 -10.05 5.14 -0.41
N LEU A 183 -11.26 4.89 -0.91
CA LEU A 183 -12.05 3.71 -0.56
C LEU A 183 -11.31 2.41 -0.89
N ASP A 184 -10.67 2.34 -2.06
CA ASP A 184 -9.92 1.16 -2.46
C ASP A 184 -8.65 1.00 -1.63
N LEU A 185 -8.04 2.10 -1.21
CA LEU A 185 -6.93 2.07 -0.26
C LEU A 185 -7.36 1.54 1.11
N GLN A 186 -8.50 1.97 1.64
CA GLN A 186 -9.06 1.43 2.88
C GLN A 186 -9.36 -0.06 2.75
N ARG A 187 -9.92 -0.50 1.61
CA ARG A 187 -10.11 -1.93 1.30
C ARG A 187 -8.78 -2.69 1.25
N LEU A 188 -7.73 -2.13 0.63
CA LEU A 188 -6.39 -2.73 0.66
C LEU A 188 -5.83 -2.83 2.08
N ALA A 189 -6.04 -1.81 2.92
CA ALA A 189 -5.65 -1.85 4.32
C ALA A 189 -6.34 -2.99 5.08
N THR A 190 -7.64 -3.24 4.82
CA THR A 190 -8.33 -4.40 5.40
C THR A 190 -7.70 -5.73 4.98
N LEU A 191 -7.10 -5.84 3.80
CA LEU A 191 -6.42 -7.06 3.36
C LEU A 191 -5.09 -7.28 4.10
N VAL A 192 -4.37 -6.21 4.42
CA VAL A 192 -3.07 -6.25 5.12
C VAL A 192 -3.24 -6.55 6.60
N PHE A 193 -4.27 -5.97 7.21
CA PHE A 193 -4.47 -6.00 8.67
C PHE A 193 -5.57 -6.94 9.13
N LYS A 194 -6.41 -7.44 8.21
CA LYS A 194 -7.62 -8.28 8.37
C LYS A 194 -8.11 -8.42 9.83
N PRO A 195 -9.31 -7.91 10.14
CA PRO A 195 -9.82 -7.82 11.51
C PRO A 195 -9.71 -9.17 12.19
N ASP A 196 -9.33 -9.13 13.46
CA ASP A 196 -9.59 -10.23 14.36
C ASP A 196 -11.09 -10.52 14.30
N ILE A 197 -11.46 -11.61 13.63
CA ILE A 197 -12.61 -12.37 14.08
C ILE A 197 -12.19 -12.82 15.47
N VAL A 198 -12.51 -12.01 16.48
CA VAL A 198 -12.20 -12.31 17.89
C VAL A 198 -12.88 -13.64 18.21
N GLY A 199 -12.08 -14.69 18.11
CA GLY A 199 -12.27 -15.95 18.81
C GLY A 199 -11.12 -16.04 19.81
N SER A 200 -11.50 -16.07 21.08
CA SER A 200 -10.68 -16.41 22.25
C SER A 200 -9.41 -15.58 22.50
N VAL A 201 -9.56 -14.64 23.43
CA VAL A 201 -8.60 -14.54 24.54
C VAL A 201 -8.47 -15.93 25.16
N GLN A 202 -7.37 -16.63 24.88
CA GLN A 202 -6.70 -17.65 25.71
C GLN A 202 -5.71 -18.41 24.82
N ASP A 203 -4.45 -18.02 24.89
CA ASP A 203 -3.26 -18.89 24.85
C ASP A 203 -2.02 -17.99 24.70
N ALA A 204 -1.71 -17.26 25.76
CA ALA A 204 -0.32 -17.05 26.09
C ALA A 204 0.12 -18.30 26.87
N PRO A 205 1.20 -19.00 26.49
CA PRO A 205 1.78 -19.98 27.40
C PRO A 205 2.24 -19.21 28.63
N GLU A 206 1.58 -19.45 29.75
CA GLU A 206 1.98 -19.00 31.07
C GLU A 206 3.34 -19.65 31.36
N LEU A 207 4.42 -18.92 31.05
CA LEU A 207 5.77 -19.33 31.43
C LEU A 207 5.80 -19.35 32.96
N PRO A 208 6.08 -20.49 33.61
CA PRO A 208 6.17 -20.53 35.06
C PRO A 208 7.30 -19.58 35.50
N LEU A 209 6.97 -18.66 36.39
CA LEU A 209 7.95 -17.78 37.03
C LEU A 209 8.98 -18.65 37.77
N PRO A 210 10.29 -18.35 37.68
CA PRO A 210 11.28 -19.06 38.47
C PRO A 210 11.01 -18.83 39.97
N GLU A 211 10.98 -19.93 40.73
CA GLU A 211 10.81 -19.89 42.18
C GLU A 211 11.91 -19.03 42.84
N PRO A 212 11.59 -18.23 43.86
CA PRO A 212 12.60 -17.48 44.59
C PRO A 212 13.48 -18.45 45.38
N GLU A 213 14.77 -18.48 45.06
CA GLU A 213 15.77 -19.15 45.89
C GLU A 213 15.71 -18.57 47.32
N LEU A 214 15.25 -19.39 48.26
CA LEU A 214 15.35 -19.11 49.67
C LEU A 214 16.81 -19.34 50.09
N SER A 215 17.53 -18.25 50.32
CA SER A 215 18.83 -18.26 50.99
C SER A 215 18.75 -18.99 52.34
N ARG A 216 19.59 -20.01 52.52
CA ARG A 216 20.09 -20.48 53.81
C ARG A 216 21.57 -20.81 53.70
#